data_AF-A0A178DST2-F1
#
_entry.id   AF-A0A178DST2-F1
#
_cell.length_a   1.000
_cell.length_b   1.000
_cell.length_c   1.000
_cell.angle_alpha   90.00
_cell.angle_beta   90.00
_cell.angle_gamma   90.00
#
_symmetry.space_group_name_H-M   'P 1'
#
loop_
_entity.id
_entity.type
_entity.pdbx_description
1 polymer ?
#
loop_
_entity_poly.entity_id
_entity_poly.type
_entity_poly.pdbx_seq_one_letter_code
_entity_poly.pdbx_strand_id
1 'polypeptide(L)'
;MGVYVKSLRSNDNAVGVVFSLYFDGVLIDKFTNTVYTNNIYQLLSSSTSYRVTGGNTHTIKLRVQHSGGSGAVFVADDFFINPTTGPNDVPFCQPVVIAPNCLAAQKTNYIKNPGFDHDDALDTAMAYWSVYNDPGFSRNSWVWDYAGYPSGNGFLGYTVQGDEGKVDSKLYLSQTDIMVPNGAVIDLYAMINPQRSGNTEEMPFTITLKWDGQVVRTLAPTGTGWVRFGTTDPADNSKVMVSGDGPHTVLLEVRTAGLEYTDIFFADNFVVNVLSGPGGQRICGV
;
A
#
# COMPACT_ATOMS: atom_id res chain seq x y z
N MET A 1 -14.54 18.81 -23.42
CA MET A 1 -13.60 18.86 -22.27
C MET A 1 -14.39 19.35 -21.06
N GLY A 2 -13.90 19.19 -19.85
CA GLY A 2 -14.58 19.69 -18.66
C GLY A 2 -13.86 19.31 -17.37
N VAL A 3 -14.44 19.74 -16.25
CA VAL A 3 -13.97 19.43 -14.89
C VAL A 3 -15.16 19.46 -13.93
N TYR A 4 -15.13 18.59 -12.91
CA TYR A 4 -16.09 18.63 -11.82
C TYR A 4 -15.52 19.43 -10.66
N VAL A 5 -16.26 20.41 -10.17
CA VAL A 5 -15.87 21.30 -9.07
C VAL A 5 -16.93 21.32 -7.98
N LYS A 6 -16.49 21.43 -6.74
CA LYS A 6 -17.38 21.65 -5.60
C LYS A 6 -16.79 22.71 -4.68
N SER A 7 -17.63 23.67 -4.29
CA SER A 7 -17.29 24.61 -3.22
C SER A 7 -17.31 23.88 -1.88
N LEU A 8 -16.29 24.12 -1.05
CA LEU A 8 -16.26 23.65 0.33
C LEU A 8 -16.67 24.72 1.34
N ARG A 9 -16.96 25.94 0.87
CA ARG A 9 -17.35 27.05 1.73
C ARG A 9 -18.85 27.02 2.01
N SER A 10 -19.20 26.93 3.29
CA SER A 10 -20.57 27.12 3.80
C SER A 10 -20.81 28.57 4.22
N ASN A 11 -21.87 29.15 3.64
CA ASN A 11 -22.83 30.19 4.03
C ASN A 11 -22.48 31.40 4.93
N ASP A 12 -21.42 31.41 5.75
CA ASP A 12 -21.30 32.45 6.80
C ASP A 12 -20.71 33.78 6.31
N ASN A 13 -20.33 33.88 5.04
CA ASN A 13 -20.00 35.13 4.39
C ASN A 13 -20.54 35.10 2.96
N ALA A 14 -21.26 36.15 2.55
CA ALA A 14 -21.85 36.35 1.22
C ALA A 14 -20.78 36.53 0.12
N VAL A 15 -19.85 35.58 0.03
CA VAL A 15 -18.75 35.58 -0.91
C VAL A 15 -18.84 34.31 -1.74
N GLY A 16 -19.37 34.44 -2.95
CA GLY A 16 -19.40 33.34 -3.90
C GLY A 16 -17.99 32.92 -4.31
N VAL A 17 -17.77 31.60 -4.36
CA VAL A 17 -16.60 31.04 -5.06
C VAL A 17 -16.91 31.05 -6.55
N VAL A 18 -16.06 31.70 -7.33
CA VAL A 18 -16.15 31.73 -8.79
C VAL A 18 -15.15 30.75 -9.35
N PHE A 19 -15.65 29.78 -10.09
CA PHE A 19 -14.85 28.88 -10.89
C PHE A 19 -14.88 29.34 -12.35
N SER A 20 -13.73 29.38 -13.00
CA SER A 20 -13.61 29.78 -14.40
C SER A 20 -12.65 28.85 -15.11
N LEU A 21 -13.10 28.22 -16.19
CA LEU A 21 -12.31 27.31 -16.99
C LEU A 21 -11.78 28.04 -18.21
N TYR A 22 -10.47 27.94 -18.44
CA TYR A 22 -9.80 28.53 -19.58
C TYR A 22 -9.12 27.47 -20.43
N PHE A 23 -9.12 27.68 -21.75
CA PHE A 23 -8.36 26.91 -22.73
C PHE A 23 -7.51 27.88 -23.56
N ASP A 24 -6.19 27.69 -23.57
CA ASP A 24 -5.22 28.60 -24.22
C ASP A 24 -5.41 30.08 -23.84
N GLY A 25 -5.77 30.32 -22.58
CA GLY A 25 -6.02 31.67 -22.05
C GLY A 25 -7.40 32.25 -22.39
N VAL A 26 -8.22 31.57 -23.18
CA VAL A 26 -9.61 31.96 -23.49
C VAL A 26 -10.55 31.39 -22.43
N LEU A 27 -11.44 32.21 -21.88
CA LEU A 27 -12.49 31.75 -20.95
C LEU A 27 -13.51 30.92 -21.72
N ILE A 28 -13.65 29.64 -21.35
CA ILE A 28 -14.56 28.70 -22.02
C ILE A 28 -15.79 28.34 -21.20
N ASP A 29 -15.72 28.44 -19.87
CA ASP A 29 -16.90 28.34 -19.02
C ASP A 29 -16.68 29.04 -17.67
N LYS A 30 -17.77 29.42 -17.00
CA LYS A 30 -17.76 30.07 -15.70
C LYS A 30 -18.97 29.65 -14.86
N PHE A 31 -18.69 29.23 -13.63
CA PHE A 31 -19.69 28.97 -12.62
C PHE A 31 -19.46 29.87 -11.40
N THR A 32 -20.52 30.54 -10.95
CA THR A 32 -20.49 31.29 -9.68
C THR A 32 -21.37 30.55 -8.70
N ASN A 33 -20.80 30.04 -7.61
CA ASN A 33 -21.60 29.44 -6.55
C ASN A 33 -22.24 30.58 -5.73
N THR A 34 -23.54 30.81 -5.93
CA THR A 34 -24.30 31.89 -5.28
C THR A 34 -25.31 31.40 -4.23
N VAL A 35 -25.62 30.09 -4.14
CA VAL A 35 -26.70 29.57 -3.28
C VAL A 35 -26.47 28.11 -2.82
N TYR A 36 -26.54 27.87 -1.50
CA TYR A 36 -26.82 26.65 -0.69
C TYR A 36 -26.50 25.23 -1.22
N THR A 37 -25.62 25.07 -2.19
CA THR A 37 -25.44 23.78 -2.86
C THR A 37 -24.00 23.30 -2.66
N ASN A 38 -23.86 22.34 -1.75
CA ASN A 38 -22.68 21.47 -1.64
C ASN A 38 -22.61 20.44 -2.79
N ASN A 39 -23.27 20.76 -3.91
CA ASN A 39 -23.38 19.91 -5.07
C ASN A 39 -22.10 20.02 -5.91
N ILE A 40 -21.82 18.94 -6.62
CA ILE A 40 -20.77 18.89 -7.62
C ILE A 40 -21.31 19.58 -8.88
N TYR A 41 -20.54 20.50 -9.42
CA TYR A 41 -20.84 21.25 -10.64
C TYR A 41 -19.86 20.85 -11.73
N GLN A 42 -20.38 20.54 -12.91
CA GLN A 42 -19.56 20.32 -14.09
C GLN A 42 -19.34 21.65 -14.81
N LEU A 43 -18.10 22.11 -14.90
CA LEU A 43 -17.71 23.17 -15.83
C LEU A 43 -17.51 22.58 -17.21
N LEU A 44 -18.16 23.21 -18.18
CA LEU A 44 -18.35 22.79 -19.55
C LEU A 44 -19.09 21.43 -19.58
N SER A 45 -20.43 21.50 -19.65
CA SER A 45 -21.28 20.32 -19.72
C SER A 45 -21.00 19.51 -20.99
N SER A 46 -21.32 18.22 -20.97
CA SER A 46 -21.12 17.30 -22.10
C SER A 46 -21.80 17.73 -23.41
N SER A 47 -22.64 18.77 -23.39
CA SER A 47 -23.35 19.32 -24.55
C SER A 47 -22.66 20.52 -25.22
N THR A 48 -21.51 21.00 -24.72
CA THR A 48 -20.78 22.13 -25.33
C THR A 48 -19.39 21.70 -25.80
N SER A 49 -19.11 21.94 -27.09
CA SER A 49 -17.82 21.65 -27.72
C SER A 49 -17.01 22.93 -27.91
N TYR A 50 -15.71 22.90 -27.62
CA TYR A 50 -14.78 23.99 -27.91
C TYR A 50 -13.88 23.61 -29.10
N ARG A 51 -13.75 24.51 -30.08
CA ARG A 51 -12.90 24.30 -31.25
C ARG A 51 -11.47 24.71 -30.93
N VAL A 52 -10.55 23.75 -31.00
CA VAL A 52 -9.12 23.98 -30.82
C VAL A 52 -8.53 24.60 -32.09
N THR A 53 -7.71 25.65 -31.96
CA THR A 53 -7.10 26.36 -33.09
C THR A 53 -5.57 26.40 -32.98
N GLY A 54 -4.88 25.64 -33.82
CA GLY A 54 -3.41 25.65 -33.99
C GLY A 54 -2.62 25.11 -32.79
N GLY A 55 -1.31 24.98 -32.93
CA GLY A 55 -0.41 24.55 -31.84
C GLY A 55 -0.29 23.03 -31.64
N ASN A 56 0.82 22.62 -31.03
CA ASN A 56 1.06 21.22 -30.62
C ASN A 56 0.92 21.04 -29.10
N THR A 57 0.80 22.15 -28.36
CA THR A 57 0.72 22.19 -26.91
C THR A 57 -0.38 23.18 -26.54
N HIS A 58 -1.26 22.75 -25.64
CA HIS A 58 -2.39 23.54 -25.17
C HIS A 58 -2.38 23.63 -23.65
N THR A 59 -2.94 24.71 -23.12
CA THR A 59 -3.05 24.93 -21.68
C THR A 59 -4.50 24.93 -21.24
N ILE A 60 -4.84 24.05 -20.31
CA ILE A 60 -6.10 24.11 -19.55
C ILE A 60 -5.82 24.76 -18.20
N LYS A 61 -6.63 25.72 -17.82
CA LYS A 61 -6.52 26.41 -16.53
C LYS A 61 -7.88 26.51 -15.85
N LEU A 62 -8.00 25.87 -14.70
CA LEU A 62 -9.06 26.18 -13.74
C LEU A 62 -8.61 27.37 -12.88
N ARG A 63 -9.32 28.48 -12.96
CA ARG A 63 -9.15 29.62 -12.07
C ARG A 63 -10.25 29.60 -11.03
N VAL A 64 -9.86 29.72 -9.76
CA VAL A 64 -10.78 29.86 -8.63
C VAL A 64 -10.59 31.24 -8.04
N GLN A 65 -11.66 32.01 -7.92
CA GLN A 65 -11.67 33.29 -7.22
C GLN A 65 -12.57 33.18 -6.01
N HIS A 66 -12.07 33.61 -4.85
CA HIS A 66 -12.83 33.74 -3.62
C HIS A 66 -12.34 35.00 -2.88
N SER A 67 -13.11 35.48 -1.91
CA SER A 67 -12.69 36.57 -1.02
C SER A 67 -12.91 36.18 0.45
N GLY A 68 -11.93 36.47 1.31
CA GLY A 68 -12.00 36.14 2.75
C GLY A 68 -11.92 34.65 3.10
N GLY A 69 -11.74 34.39 4.39
CA GLY A 69 -11.74 33.06 5.03
C GLY A 69 -10.41 32.29 4.97
N SER A 70 -10.02 31.65 6.08
CA SER A 70 -8.94 30.65 6.15
C SER A 70 -9.51 29.23 5.98
N GLY A 71 -8.70 28.28 5.52
CA GLY A 71 -9.11 26.88 5.30
C GLY A 71 -9.43 26.49 3.85
N ALA A 72 -9.92 25.26 3.66
CA ALA A 72 -10.19 24.69 2.34
C ALA A 72 -11.32 25.43 1.61
N VAL A 73 -11.13 25.70 0.31
CA VAL A 73 -12.05 26.51 -0.50
C VAL A 73 -12.84 25.66 -1.49
N PHE A 74 -12.21 24.68 -2.13
CA PHE A 74 -12.83 23.87 -3.16
C PHE A 74 -12.20 22.48 -3.25
N VAL A 75 -12.91 21.55 -3.90
CA VAL A 75 -12.34 20.36 -4.52
C VAL A 75 -12.61 20.40 -6.02
N ALA A 76 -11.69 19.85 -6.80
CA ALA A 76 -11.86 19.63 -8.22
C ALA A 76 -11.34 18.24 -8.56
N ASP A 77 -12.06 17.53 -9.42
CA ASP A 77 -11.71 16.20 -9.87
C ASP A 77 -12.15 15.99 -11.32
N ASP A 78 -11.67 14.92 -11.93
CA ASP A 78 -12.09 14.46 -13.26
C ASP A 78 -11.95 15.54 -14.35
N PHE A 79 -10.74 16.08 -14.52
CA PHE A 79 -10.43 16.86 -15.73
C PHE A 79 -10.41 15.93 -16.94
N PHE A 80 -11.23 16.23 -17.95
CA PHE A 80 -11.32 15.41 -19.15
C PHE A 80 -11.28 16.24 -20.44
N ILE A 81 -10.77 15.64 -21.51
CA ILE A 81 -10.83 16.16 -22.89
C ILE A 81 -11.33 15.03 -23.77
N ASN A 82 -12.50 15.23 -24.39
CA ASN A 82 -13.09 14.28 -25.33
C ASN A 82 -13.09 14.95 -26.71
N PRO A 83 -12.19 14.57 -27.62
CA PRO A 83 -12.25 15.03 -29.01
C PRO A 83 -13.51 14.46 -29.67
N THR A 84 -14.32 15.32 -30.27
CA THR A 84 -15.55 14.91 -30.99
C THR A 84 -15.34 14.88 -32.50
N THR A 85 -14.41 15.68 -33.00
CA THR A 85 -14.03 15.78 -34.43
C THR A 85 -12.53 16.06 -34.55
N GLY A 86 -11.91 15.56 -35.62
CA GLY A 86 -10.57 15.92 -36.04
C GLY A 86 -10.51 17.27 -36.76
N PRO A 87 -9.34 17.64 -37.34
CA PRO A 87 -9.21 18.83 -38.16
C PRO A 87 -10.24 18.85 -39.30
N ASN A 88 -10.77 20.03 -39.63
CA ASN A 88 -11.77 20.23 -40.70
C ASN A 88 -13.07 19.41 -40.54
N ASP A 89 -13.50 19.19 -39.30
CA ASP A 89 -14.75 18.49 -38.97
C ASP A 89 -14.80 17.04 -39.47
N VAL A 90 -13.63 16.48 -39.79
CA VAL A 90 -13.49 15.05 -40.07
C VAL A 90 -13.92 14.27 -38.82
N PRO A 91 -14.79 13.25 -38.92
CA PRO A 91 -15.20 12.46 -37.77
C PRO A 91 -13.97 11.97 -37.00
N PHE A 92 -13.95 12.22 -35.70
CA PHE A 92 -12.90 11.67 -34.85
C PHE A 92 -13.09 10.15 -34.86
N CYS A 93 -12.23 9.44 -35.59
CA CYS A 93 -12.11 8.00 -35.42
C CYS A 93 -11.74 7.80 -33.95
N GLN A 94 -12.68 7.32 -33.13
CA GLN A 94 -12.36 7.07 -31.73
C GLN A 94 -11.11 6.19 -31.73
N PRO A 95 -9.99 6.65 -31.14
CA PRO A 95 -9.02 5.68 -30.70
C PRO A 95 -9.84 4.76 -29.79
N VAL A 96 -9.70 3.45 -30.02
CA VAL A 96 -10.18 2.45 -29.07
C VAL A 96 -9.91 3.03 -27.69
N VAL A 97 -10.95 3.20 -26.87
CA VAL A 97 -10.75 3.53 -25.46
C VAL A 97 -9.99 2.34 -24.92
N ILE A 98 -8.66 2.40 -24.97
CA ILE A 98 -7.81 1.47 -24.27
C ILE A 98 -8.12 1.86 -22.83
N ALA A 99 -8.94 1.05 -22.16
CA ALA A 99 -9.12 1.14 -20.73
C ALA A 99 -7.73 1.40 -20.14
N PRO A 100 -7.54 2.40 -19.25
CA PRO A 100 -6.23 2.67 -18.69
C PRO A 100 -5.63 1.34 -18.28
N ASN A 101 -4.44 1.01 -18.80
CA ASN A 101 -3.82 -0.26 -18.51
C ASN A 101 -3.66 -0.32 -17.00
N CYS A 102 -4.55 -1.07 -16.35
CA CYS A 102 -4.70 -1.06 -14.92
C CYS A 102 -4.67 -2.50 -14.45
N LEU A 103 -3.98 -2.69 -13.34
CA LEU A 103 -3.95 -3.98 -12.70
C LEU A 103 -5.31 -4.19 -12.02
N ALA A 104 -6.03 -5.24 -12.40
CA ALA A 104 -7.27 -5.59 -11.71
C ALA A 104 -6.97 -5.81 -10.21
N ALA A 105 -7.74 -5.19 -9.31
CA ALA A 105 -7.63 -5.49 -7.88
C ALA A 105 -7.97 -6.96 -7.65
N GLN A 106 -6.97 -7.79 -7.35
CA GLN A 106 -7.20 -9.21 -7.09
C GLN A 106 -7.39 -9.50 -5.61
N LYS A 107 -6.61 -8.85 -4.72
CA LYS A 107 -6.68 -9.05 -3.27
C LYS A 107 -6.20 -7.81 -2.50
N THR A 108 -6.79 -7.59 -1.33
CA THR A 108 -6.33 -6.58 -0.36
C THR A 108 -5.10 -7.01 0.41
N ASN A 109 -4.83 -8.31 0.55
CA ASN A 109 -3.60 -8.91 1.07
C ASN A 109 -3.33 -10.23 0.33
N TYR A 110 -2.11 -10.42 -0.16
CA TYR A 110 -1.71 -11.62 -0.90
C TYR A 110 -1.23 -12.77 0.00
N ILE A 111 -0.98 -12.50 1.28
CA ILE A 111 -0.66 -13.52 2.28
C ILE A 111 -1.92 -14.29 2.69
N LYS A 112 -1.83 -15.62 2.72
CA LYS A 112 -2.85 -16.52 3.27
C LYS A 112 -2.62 -16.73 4.75
N ASN A 113 -3.71 -16.81 5.51
CA ASN A 113 -3.70 -16.93 6.97
C ASN A 113 -2.66 -16.00 7.65
N PRO A 114 -2.73 -14.67 7.40
CA PRO A 114 -1.71 -13.74 7.87
C PRO A 114 -1.68 -13.58 9.40
N GLY A 115 -2.78 -13.93 10.07
CA GLY A 115 -3.01 -13.80 11.51
C GLY A 115 -2.83 -15.09 12.31
N PHE A 116 -2.42 -16.19 11.67
CA PHE A 116 -2.36 -17.52 12.28
C PHE A 116 -3.68 -17.97 12.93
N ASP A 117 -4.81 -17.62 12.32
CA ASP A 117 -6.12 -18.13 12.73
C ASP A 117 -6.22 -19.62 12.34
N HIS A 118 -7.07 -20.37 13.04
CA HIS A 118 -7.30 -21.77 12.68
C HIS A 118 -7.98 -21.87 11.31
N ASP A 119 -7.38 -22.62 10.39
CA ASP A 119 -7.97 -22.93 9.07
C ASP A 119 -8.68 -24.29 9.14
N ASP A 120 -10.00 -24.28 9.04
CA ASP A 120 -10.84 -25.49 9.13
C ASP A 120 -10.57 -26.49 7.99
N ALA A 121 -10.11 -26.04 6.83
CA ALA A 121 -9.89 -26.91 5.67
C ALA A 121 -8.57 -27.69 5.78
N LEU A 122 -7.57 -27.10 6.44
CA LEU A 122 -6.27 -27.72 6.72
C LEU A 122 -6.13 -28.23 8.16
N ASP A 123 -7.11 -27.98 9.02
CA ASP A 123 -7.17 -28.35 10.44
C ASP A 123 -5.92 -27.91 11.21
N THR A 124 -5.46 -26.67 10.98
CA THR A 124 -4.27 -26.13 11.63
C THR A 124 -4.20 -24.61 11.59
N ALA A 125 -3.63 -24.01 12.63
CA ALA A 125 -3.32 -22.59 12.67
C ALA A 125 -2.02 -22.23 11.89
N MET A 126 -1.21 -23.24 11.53
CA MET A 126 -0.01 -23.07 10.68
C MET A 126 -0.31 -23.20 9.19
N ALA A 127 -1.59 -23.16 8.79
CA ALA A 127 -2.02 -23.30 7.41
C ALA A 127 -1.23 -22.38 6.46
N TYR A 128 -0.72 -22.95 5.37
CA TYR A 128 0.11 -22.30 4.34
C TYR A 128 1.51 -21.83 4.76
N TRP A 129 1.85 -21.91 6.05
CA TRP A 129 3.15 -21.49 6.57
C TRP A 129 4.09 -22.68 6.73
N SER A 130 5.37 -22.45 6.43
CA SER A 130 6.45 -23.39 6.68
C SER A 130 7.42 -22.84 7.71
N VAL A 131 7.87 -23.71 8.61
CA VAL A 131 8.93 -23.40 9.57
C VAL A 131 10.12 -24.31 9.34
N TYR A 132 11.31 -23.71 9.30
CA TYR A 132 12.58 -24.42 9.38
C TYR A 132 13.41 -23.78 10.49
N ASN A 133 14.03 -24.58 11.32
CA ASN A 133 14.81 -24.08 12.43
C ASN A 133 16.11 -24.87 12.59
N ASP A 134 17.19 -24.15 12.88
CA ASP A 134 18.45 -24.71 13.33
C ASP A 134 18.29 -25.28 14.76
N PRO A 135 19.24 -26.10 15.24
CA PRO A 135 19.08 -26.88 16.47
C PRO A 135 18.84 -26.06 17.75
N GLY A 136 19.33 -24.81 17.84
CA GLY A 136 19.10 -23.98 19.02
C GLY A 136 17.67 -23.46 19.17
N PHE A 137 16.87 -23.49 18.10
CA PHE A 137 15.44 -23.19 18.17
C PHE A 137 14.62 -24.47 18.42
N SER A 138 13.56 -24.34 19.21
CA SER A 138 12.68 -25.47 19.51
C SER A 138 11.82 -25.84 18.30
N ARG A 139 11.66 -27.16 18.08
CA ARG A 139 10.69 -27.69 17.11
C ARG A 139 9.24 -27.41 17.49
N ASN A 140 8.97 -27.05 18.76
CA ASN A 140 7.63 -26.59 19.15
C ASN A 140 7.45 -25.08 18.96
N SER A 141 8.39 -24.38 18.30
CA SER A 141 8.14 -23.03 17.82
C SER A 141 6.94 -23.08 16.87
N TRP A 142 5.82 -22.52 17.31
CA TRP A 142 4.51 -22.77 16.73
C TRP A 142 3.56 -21.59 16.99
N VAL A 143 2.35 -21.67 16.46
CA VAL A 143 1.29 -20.72 16.78
C VAL A 143 0.90 -20.85 18.25
N TRP A 144 0.88 -19.70 18.92
CA TRP A 144 0.41 -19.50 20.28
C TRP A 144 -0.92 -18.75 20.24
N ASP A 145 -1.90 -19.22 20.99
CA ASP A 145 -3.30 -18.74 20.99
C ASP A 145 -3.52 -17.42 21.75
N TYR A 146 -2.48 -16.93 22.45
CA TYR A 146 -2.50 -15.66 23.16
C TYR A 146 -1.15 -14.93 23.07
N ALA A 147 -0.82 -14.44 21.88
CA ALA A 147 0.40 -13.64 21.66
C ALA A 147 0.25 -12.17 22.12
N GLY A 148 -0.96 -11.76 22.51
CA GLY A 148 -1.29 -10.46 23.10
C GLY A 148 -1.48 -9.35 22.08
N TYR A 149 -2.11 -8.24 22.50
CA TYR A 149 -2.49 -7.14 21.59
C TYR A 149 -1.30 -6.58 20.78
N PRO A 150 -1.41 -6.40 19.45
CA PRO A 150 -2.65 -6.42 18.67
C PRO A 150 -3.12 -7.80 18.22
N SER A 151 -2.34 -8.84 18.49
CA SER A 151 -2.63 -10.21 18.06
C SER A 151 -3.58 -10.95 19.02
N GLY A 152 -4.40 -11.83 18.47
CA GLY A 152 -4.99 -12.94 19.22
C GLY A 152 -4.00 -14.09 19.20
N ASN A 153 -3.97 -14.78 18.05
CA ASN A 153 -2.97 -15.79 17.73
C ASN A 153 -1.68 -15.15 17.18
N GLY A 154 -0.54 -15.81 17.36
CA GLY A 154 0.72 -15.39 16.72
C GLY A 154 1.76 -16.50 16.75
N PHE A 155 2.70 -16.47 15.82
CA PHE A 155 3.81 -17.43 15.80
C PHE A 155 4.84 -17.10 16.88
N LEU A 156 5.14 -18.05 17.77
CA LEU A 156 6.18 -17.95 18.79
C LEU A 156 7.44 -18.72 18.34
N GLY A 157 8.57 -18.00 18.28
CA GLY A 157 9.89 -18.63 18.20
C GLY A 157 10.57 -18.64 19.57
N TYR A 158 11.01 -19.81 20.03
CA TYR A 158 11.69 -19.96 21.31
C TYR A 158 12.83 -20.97 21.26
N THR A 159 13.84 -20.83 22.13
CA THR A 159 15.03 -21.70 22.14
C THR A 159 14.83 -22.98 22.94
N VAL A 160 15.58 -24.04 22.61
CA VAL A 160 15.58 -25.30 23.38
C VAL A 160 16.31 -25.14 24.71
N GLN A 161 16.10 -26.09 25.63
CA GLN A 161 16.85 -26.17 26.89
C GLN A 161 18.27 -26.71 26.66
N GLY A 162 19.22 -26.31 27.49
CA GLY A 162 20.61 -26.74 27.46
C GLY A 162 21.50 -25.84 26.62
N ASP A 163 22.78 -26.19 26.53
CA ASP A 163 23.76 -25.43 25.76
C ASP A 163 23.45 -25.36 24.27
N GLU A 164 22.66 -26.31 23.75
CA GLU A 164 22.12 -26.26 22.39
C GLU A 164 21.28 -25.00 22.15
N GLY A 165 20.46 -24.56 23.12
CA GLY A 165 19.66 -23.33 22.99
C GLY A 165 20.51 -22.06 22.91
N LYS A 166 21.75 -22.12 23.42
CA LYS A 166 22.68 -20.97 23.43
C LYS A 166 23.48 -20.86 22.14
N VAL A 167 23.45 -21.85 21.25
CA VAL A 167 24.22 -21.79 20.00
C VAL A 167 23.60 -20.78 19.04
N ASP A 168 24.45 -20.12 18.25
CA ASP A 168 24.00 -19.20 17.21
C ASP A 168 23.21 -19.95 16.14
N SER A 169 21.90 -19.70 16.15
CA SER A 169 20.91 -20.46 15.40
C SER A 169 19.96 -19.54 14.67
N LYS A 170 19.40 -20.04 13.58
CA LYS A 170 18.36 -19.35 12.82
C LYS A 170 17.04 -20.11 12.83
N LEU A 171 15.96 -19.34 12.80
CA LEU A 171 14.62 -19.82 12.49
C LEU A 171 14.11 -19.06 11.27
N TYR A 172 13.43 -19.80 10.39
CA TYR A 172 12.85 -19.32 9.17
C TYR A 172 11.35 -19.63 9.19
N LEU A 173 10.53 -18.59 9.07
CA LEU A 173 9.09 -18.68 8.90
C LEU A 173 8.75 -18.14 7.52
N SER A 174 8.16 -18.96 6.65
CA SER A 174 7.95 -18.57 5.25
C SER A 174 6.59 -18.99 4.71
N GLN A 175 6.16 -18.28 3.67
CA GLN A 175 5.03 -18.64 2.83
C GLN A 175 5.44 -18.48 1.37
N THR A 176 5.15 -19.50 0.57
CA THR A 176 5.45 -19.58 -0.87
C THR A 176 4.18 -19.41 -1.70
N ASP A 177 4.30 -19.53 -3.03
CA ASP A 177 3.16 -19.54 -3.95
C ASP A 177 2.35 -18.24 -3.93
N ILE A 178 3.04 -17.12 -3.67
CA ILE A 178 2.47 -15.78 -3.69
C ILE A 178 2.52 -15.26 -5.13
N MET A 179 1.35 -15.04 -5.73
CA MET A 179 1.24 -14.60 -7.12
C MET A 179 1.08 -13.08 -7.19
N VAL A 180 2.16 -12.37 -7.49
CA VAL A 180 2.18 -10.92 -7.73
C VAL A 180 2.83 -10.66 -9.09
N PRO A 181 2.30 -9.78 -9.94
CA PRO A 181 2.89 -9.57 -11.27
C PRO A 181 4.28 -8.95 -11.23
N ASN A 182 5.16 -9.37 -12.15
CA ASN A 182 6.47 -8.77 -12.38
C ASN A 182 6.38 -7.26 -12.63
N GLY A 183 7.19 -6.46 -11.93
CA GLY A 183 7.22 -5.01 -12.04
C GLY A 183 6.18 -4.29 -11.20
N ALA A 184 5.32 -5.00 -10.46
CA ALA A 184 4.45 -4.40 -9.46
C ALA A 184 5.27 -3.81 -8.30
N VAL A 185 4.72 -2.77 -7.66
CA VAL A 185 5.25 -2.21 -6.42
C VAL A 185 4.38 -2.68 -5.27
N ILE A 186 4.98 -3.24 -4.23
CA ILE A 186 4.27 -3.77 -3.06
C ILE A 186 4.67 -3.07 -1.76
N ASP A 187 3.73 -3.06 -0.83
CA ASP A 187 3.99 -3.01 0.60
C ASP A 187 4.13 -4.42 1.14
N LEU A 188 5.16 -4.65 1.96
CA LEU A 188 5.42 -5.88 2.69
C LEU A 188 5.75 -5.54 4.14
N TYR A 189 4.96 -6.04 5.08
CA TYR A 189 5.26 -5.93 6.51
C TYR A 189 4.68 -7.09 7.33
N ALA A 190 5.13 -7.19 8.57
CA ALA A 190 4.56 -8.01 9.61
C ALA A 190 4.49 -7.23 10.93
N MET A 191 3.67 -7.68 11.87
CA MET A 191 3.76 -7.28 13.27
C MET A 191 4.73 -8.22 13.98
N ILE A 192 5.72 -7.66 14.68
CA ILE A 192 6.74 -8.43 15.39
C ILE A 192 6.81 -7.95 16.83
N ASN A 193 6.89 -8.87 17.79
CA ASN A 193 7.11 -8.55 19.20
C ASN A 193 8.35 -9.29 19.72
N PRO A 194 9.52 -8.64 19.70
CA PRO A 194 10.71 -9.19 20.31
C PRO A 194 10.45 -9.47 21.80
N GLN A 195 10.76 -10.68 22.25
CA GLN A 195 10.63 -11.08 23.66
C GLN A 195 11.95 -10.96 24.43
N ARG A 196 13.06 -10.80 23.70
CA ARG A 196 14.35 -10.36 24.23
C ARG A 196 14.77 -9.05 23.58
N SER A 197 15.69 -8.36 24.24
CA SER A 197 16.37 -7.17 23.72
C SER A 197 17.88 -7.35 23.84
N GLY A 198 18.63 -6.63 23.01
CA GLY A 198 20.07 -6.64 23.04
C GLY A 198 20.67 -7.55 21.96
N ASN A 199 21.67 -6.99 21.29
CA ASN A 199 22.40 -7.61 20.20
C ASN A 199 23.88 -7.29 20.42
N THR A 200 24.64 -8.26 20.92
CA THR A 200 26.10 -8.17 21.07
C THR A 200 26.78 -9.21 20.18
N GLU A 201 28.11 -9.16 20.09
CA GLU A 201 28.88 -10.14 19.33
C GLU A 201 28.71 -11.56 19.89
N GLU A 202 28.62 -11.69 21.21
CA GLU A 202 28.47 -12.96 21.92
C GLU A 202 27.00 -13.43 22.03
N MET A 203 26.04 -12.52 21.89
CA MET A 203 24.60 -12.80 21.97
C MET A 203 23.86 -12.13 20.81
N PRO A 204 24.14 -12.51 19.55
CA PRO A 204 23.48 -11.93 18.39
C PRO A 204 21.97 -12.09 18.50
N PHE A 205 21.25 -11.07 18.08
CA PHE A 205 19.82 -11.12 17.88
C PHE A 205 19.40 -10.19 16.74
N THR A 206 18.93 -10.79 15.65
CA THR A 206 18.45 -10.05 14.48
C THR A 206 17.20 -10.68 13.92
N ILE A 207 16.29 -9.84 13.44
CA ILE A 207 15.08 -10.21 12.72
C ILE A 207 15.17 -9.60 11.33
N THR A 208 15.02 -10.42 10.30
CA THR A 208 15.14 -10.02 8.90
C THR A 208 13.92 -10.47 8.10
N LEU A 209 13.22 -9.53 7.48
CA LEU A 209 12.12 -9.80 6.56
C LEU A 209 12.65 -9.78 5.12
N LYS A 210 12.27 -10.78 4.34
CA LYS A 210 12.73 -10.97 2.97
C LYS A 210 11.58 -11.21 2.01
N TRP A 211 11.79 -10.79 0.76
CA TRP A 211 10.98 -11.07 -0.41
C TRP A 211 11.87 -11.73 -1.47
N ASP A 212 11.54 -12.95 -1.90
CA ASP A 212 12.35 -13.73 -2.85
C ASP A 212 13.84 -13.83 -2.45
N GLY A 213 14.10 -13.96 -1.15
CA GLY A 213 15.45 -13.99 -0.59
C GLY A 213 16.16 -12.64 -0.52
N GLN A 214 15.62 -11.58 -1.12
CA GLN A 214 16.13 -10.22 -0.99
C GLN A 214 15.72 -9.63 0.36
N VAL A 215 16.65 -8.98 1.05
CA VAL A 215 16.38 -8.32 2.32
C VAL A 215 15.50 -7.10 2.08
N VAL A 216 14.32 -7.11 2.68
CA VAL A 216 13.44 -5.95 2.73
C VAL A 216 13.83 -5.09 3.92
N ARG A 217 14.01 -5.73 5.09
CA ARG A 217 14.44 -5.03 6.30
C ARG A 217 15.13 -5.98 7.26
N THR A 218 16.09 -5.43 8.02
CA THR A 218 16.71 -6.08 9.18
C THR A 218 16.60 -5.17 10.39
N LEU A 219 16.28 -5.73 11.55
CA LEU A 219 16.27 -5.06 12.84
C LEU A 219 17.09 -5.86 13.86
N ALA A 220 17.83 -5.15 14.71
CA ALA A 220 18.38 -5.66 15.96
C ALA A 220 17.57 -5.07 17.12
N PRO A 221 16.65 -5.82 17.74
CA PRO A 221 15.75 -5.27 18.75
C PRO A 221 16.47 -4.73 19.99
N THR A 222 16.14 -3.50 20.38
CA THR A 222 16.66 -2.83 21.58
C THR A 222 15.69 -2.87 22.77
N GLY A 223 14.48 -3.38 22.56
CA GLY A 223 13.42 -3.50 23.57
C GLY A 223 12.39 -4.54 23.15
N THR A 224 11.41 -4.75 24.03
CA THR A 224 10.27 -5.63 23.77
C THR A 224 9.03 -4.81 23.40
N GLY A 225 8.05 -5.45 22.76
CA GLY A 225 6.80 -4.82 22.35
C GLY A 225 6.52 -4.96 20.86
N TRP A 226 5.24 -4.89 20.51
CA TRP A 226 4.78 -5.01 19.13
C TRP A 226 5.20 -3.81 18.28
N VAL A 227 5.87 -4.10 17.18
CA VAL A 227 6.28 -3.12 16.17
C VAL A 227 5.83 -3.57 14.80
N ARG A 228 5.45 -2.61 13.95
CA ARG A 228 5.25 -2.87 12.53
C ARG A 228 6.61 -2.92 11.84
N PHE A 229 6.93 -4.05 11.23
CA PHE A 229 8.23 -4.36 10.67
C PHE A 229 8.14 -4.62 9.16
N GLY A 230 8.63 -3.70 8.33
CA GLY A 230 8.64 -3.83 6.87
C GLY A 230 8.68 -2.48 6.15
N THR A 231 8.12 -2.41 4.94
CA THR A 231 8.09 -1.24 4.01
C THR A 231 7.20 -0.08 4.46
N THR A 232 6.45 -0.29 5.53
CA THR A 232 5.52 0.67 6.12
C THR A 232 6.00 1.17 7.48
N ASP A 233 7.26 0.92 7.83
CA ASP A 233 7.84 1.54 9.01
C ASP A 233 7.87 3.07 8.80
N PRO A 234 7.38 3.89 9.74
CA PRO A 234 7.43 5.35 9.60
C PRO A 234 8.84 5.93 9.39
N ALA A 235 9.88 5.21 9.82
CA ALA A 235 11.29 5.56 9.64
C ALA A 235 11.87 5.05 8.30
N ASP A 236 11.17 4.17 7.58
CA ASP A 236 11.62 3.56 6.32
C ASP A 236 10.44 3.41 5.34
N ASN A 237 10.34 4.35 4.40
CA ASN A 237 9.32 4.36 3.34
C ASN A 237 9.73 3.55 2.09
N SER A 238 10.73 2.66 2.20
CA SER A 238 11.12 1.81 1.08
C SER A 238 9.96 0.94 0.62
N LYS A 239 9.79 0.78 -0.70
CA LYS A 239 8.82 -0.13 -1.32
C LYS A 239 9.56 -1.21 -2.08
N VAL A 240 8.95 -2.38 -2.20
CA VAL A 240 9.55 -3.50 -2.94
C VAL A 240 9.04 -3.45 -4.37
N MET A 241 9.95 -3.42 -5.34
CA MET A 241 9.63 -3.67 -6.74
C MET A 241 9.77 -5.15 -7.00
N VAL A 242 8.68 -5.78 -7.44
CA VAL A 242 8.61 -7.21 -7.72
C VAL A 242 9.39 -7.51 -8.99
N SER A 243 10.24 -8.52 -8.94
CA SER A 243 11.00 -9.01 -10.08
C SER A 243 10.65 -10.46 -10.39
N GLY A 244 10.36 -10.76 -11.65
CA GLY A 244 9.91 -12.08 -12.10
C GLY A 244 8.40 -12.28 -11.94
N ASP A 245 7.85 -13.28 -12.64
CA ASP A 245 6.40 -13.54 -12.73
C ASP A 245 5.84 -14.40 -11.57
N GLY A 246 6.70 -14.75 -10.60
CA GLY A 246 6.37 -15.63 -9.49
C GLY A 246 6.41 -17.13 -9.85
N PRO A 247 6.00 -18.02 -8.92
CA PRO A 247 5.54 -17.72 -7.56
C PRO A 247 6.63 -17.07 -6.70
N HIS A 248 6.21 -16.19 -5.80
CA HIS A 248 7.09 -15.47 -4.88
C HIS A 248 7.05 -16.05 -3.47
N THR A 249 8.04 -15.66 -2.66
CA THR A 249 8.18 -16.09 -1.27
C THR A 249 8.35 -14.91 -0.33
N VAL A 250 7.60 -14.90 0.77
CA VAL A 250 7.91 -14.08 1.95
C VAL A 250 8.61 -14.94 2.98
N LEU A 251 9.62 -14.39 3.65
CA LEU A 251 10.39 -15.11 4.66
C LEU A 251 10.81 -14.18 5.79
N LEU A 252 10.50 -14.58 7.02
CA LEU A 252 11.03 -13.99 8.24
C LEU A 252 12.18 -14.88 8.75
N GLU A 253 13.39 -14.35 8.79
CA GLU A 253 14.58 -14.99 9.36
C GLU A 253 14.87 -14.36 10.72
N VAL A 254 14.97 -15.18 11.76
CA VAL A 254 15.38 -14.74 13.10
C VAL A 254 16.65 -15.48 13.48
N ARG A 255 17.72 -14.73 13.75
CA ARG A 255 18.98 -15.26 14.27
C ARG A 255 19.08 -14.94 15.76
N THR A 256 19.46 -15.91 16.58
CA THR A 256 19.67 -15.70 18.01
C THR A 256 20.75 -16.61 18.58
N ALA A 257 21.44 -16.15 19.63
CA ALA A 257 22.33 -16.99 20.44
C ALA A 257 22.32 -16.58 21.92
N GLY A 258 22.93 -17.40 22.76
CA GLY A 258 23.28 -17.10 24.15
C GLY A 258 22.17 -17.30 25.18
N LEU A 259 20.96 -17.73 24.78
CA LEU A 259 19.84 -17.95 25.70
C LEU A 259 19.19 -19.31 25.46
N GLU A 260 19.11 -20.13 26.49
CA GLU A 260 18.35 -21.39 26.47
C GLU A 260 16.93 -21.22 27.00
N TYR A 261 16.02 -22.07 26.54
CA TYR A 261 14.65 -22.19 27.05
C TYR A 261 13.93 -20.83 27.22
N THR A 262 14.07 -19.96 26.22
CA THR A 262 13.59 -18.58 26.29
C THR A 262 12.78 -18.21 25.05
N ASP A 263 11.67 -17.51 25.26
CA ASP A 263 10.89 -16.88 24.18
C ASP A 263 11.73 -15.80 23.50
N ILE A 264 11.81 -15.85 22.18
CA ILE A 264 12.67 -14.95 21.40
C ILE A 264 11.84 -13.86 20.73
N PHE A 265 10.73 -14.24 20.10
CA PHE A 265 9.85 -13.30 19.42
C PHE A 265 8.47 -13.90 19.19
N PHE A 266 7.47 -13.01 19.07
CA PHE A 266 6.23 -13.32 18.36
C PHE A 266 6.21 -12.64 16.99
N ALA A 267 5.56 -13.26 16.02
CA ALA A 267 5.26 -12.69 14.72
C ALA A 267 3.79 -12.91 14.34
N ASP A 268 3.18 -11.90 13.73
CA ASP A 268 1.76 -11.93 13.38
C ASP A 268 1.46 -10.92 12.25
N ASN A 269 0.25 -10.98 11.69
CA ASN A 269 -0.32 -9.99 10.78
C ASN A 269 0.59 -9.65 9.59
N PHE A 270 1.00 -10.69 8.86
CA PHE A 270 1.80 -10.54 7.64
C PHE A 270 0.97 -9.96 6.49
N VAL A 271 1.53 -8.99 5.78
CA VAL A 271 0.81 -8.26 4.73
C VAL A 271 1.69 -8.11 3.52
N VAL A 272 1.14 -8.45 2.36
CA VAL A 272 1.67 -8.12 1.04
C VAL A 272 0.55 -7.46 0.25
N ASN A 273 0.70 -6.15 -0.01
CA ASN A 273 -0.29 -5.36 -0.73
C ASN A 273 0.34 -4.79 -1.99
N VAL A 274 -0.30 -4.99 -3.13
CA VAL A 274 0.11 -4.30 -4.36
C VAL A 274 -0.36 -2.85 -4.27
N LEU A 275 0.58 -1.92 -4.50
CA LEU A 275 0.35 -0.47 -4.52
C LEU A 275 0.20 0.06 -5.94
N SER A 276 0.93 -0.54 -6.89
CA SER A 276 0.81 -0.26 -8.32
C SER A 276 1.28 -1.46 -9.14
N GLY A 277 0.76 -1.57 -10.37
CA GLY A 277 1.17 -2.58 -11.33
C GLY A 277 2.44 -2.21 -12.11
N PRO A 278 2.82 -3.05 -13.08
CA PRO A 278 4.05 -2.91 -13.86
C PRO A 278 4.15 -1.54 -14.54
N GLY A 279 5.25 -0.81 -14.32
CA GLY A 279 5.44 0.52 -14.89
C GLY A 279 4.53 1.61 -14.30
N GLY A 280 4.02 1.42 -13.08
CA GLY A 280 3.17 2.40 -12.39
C GLY A 280 1.71 2.34 -12.78
N GLN A 281 1.25 1.22 -13.35
CA GLN A 281 -0.16 0.99 -13.65
C GLN A 281 -1.01 1.17 -12.39
N ARG A 282 -2.14 1.88 -12.51
CA ARG A 282 -3.09 2.04 -11.41
C ARG A 282 -3.76 0.70 -11.11
N ILE A 283 -4.23 0.55 -9.87
CA ILE A 283 -5.07 -0.58 -9.48
C ILE A 283 -6.53 -0.20 -9.77
N CYS A 284 -7.25 -1.05 -10.48
CA CYS A 284 -8.66 -0.85 -10.81
C CYS A 284 -9.57 -1.45 -9.73
N GLY A 285 -10.59 -0.69 -9.30
CA GLY A 285 -11.65 -1.19 -8.40
C GLY A 285 -11.34 -1.06 -6.89
N VAL A 286 -10.49 -0.12 -6.50
CA VAL A 286 -10.27 0.27 -5.09
C VAL A 286 -11.18 1.43 -4.71
#